data_AF-A0A1C6LVZ5-F1
#
_entry.id   AF-A0A1C6LVZ5-F1
#
_cell.length_a   1.000
_cell.length_b   1.000
_cell.length_c   1.000
_cell.angle_alpha   90.00
_cell.angle_beta   90.00
_cell.angle_gamma   90.00
#
_symmetry.space_group_name_H-M   'P 1'
#
loop_
_entity.id
_entity.type
_entity.pdbx_description
1 polymer ?
#
loop_
_entity_poly.entity_id
_entity_poly.type
_entity_poly.pdbx_seq_one_letter_code
_entity_poly.pdbx_strand_id
1 'polypeptide(L)'
;MRDDDFADLARRALHDSGYSIKAAARAINYDPAYLSRVLNGKQQPSPKLARSLDELLKTGGALAGTLLDVDERSRMTRSVANPSRLDAGTVDALAGILAAYRRLDDTVRPQSVLPATLTQMNEVIHLLKGARGPHRDRLAEVASEFLQFGGWMLAQERQDAKAVHLLNDAVELADEVGNGTLAAQALNFKGYIARQQGRPHGVARWYSAAAYTPGAHPAQRLGDMLQAAAGMAESGERDDALRLVESAERLTAAAAELPPPDTAYWLTPEFNRLNMGLANLGLARYADAVDHITAGLAGLPDELRDAPWTWEHRDALKRAVAAR
;
A
#
# COMPACT_ATOMS: atom_id res chain seq x y z
N MET A 1 -21.04 1.85 5.59
CA MET A 1 -20.60 1.41 4.26
C MET A 1 -21.47 2.01 3.22
N ARG A 2 -20.91 2.99 2.51
CA ARG A 2 -21.61 3.68 1.43
C ARG A 2 -21.43 2.90 0.13
N ASP A 3 -22.53 2.76 -0.59
CA ASP A 3 -22.57 2.18 -1.93
C ASP A 3 -21.88 3.08 -3.00
N ASP A 4 -21.43 4.27 -2.60
CA ASP A 4 -20.95 5.34 -3.47
C ASP A 4 -19.43 5.34 -3.70
N ASP A 5 -18.68 4.45 -3.04
CA ASP A 5 -17.21 4.44 -3.12
C ASP A 5 -16.72 4.23 -4.56
N PHE A 6 -17.31 3.28 -5.30
CA PHE A 6 -17.06 3.11 -6.73
C PHE A 6 -17.31 4.41 -7.51
N ALA A 7 -18.43 5.08 -7.25
CA ALA A 7 -18.84 6.27 -7.99
C ALA A 7 -17.87 7.43 -7.72
N ASP A 8 -17.42 7.60 -6.47
CA ASP A 8 -16.43 8.62 -6.12
C ASP A 8 -15.06 8.35 -6.74
N LEU A 9 -14.57 7.11 -6.62
CA LEU A 9 -13.30 6.67 -7.18
C LEU A 9 -13.27 6.82 -8.70
N ALA A 10 -14.28 6.29 -9.40
CA ALA A 10 -14.37 6.38 -10.86
C ALA A 10 -14.44 7.83 -11.35
N ARG A 11 -15.19 8.70 -10.65
CA ARG A 11 -15.31 10.12 -11.01
C ARG A 11 -13.98 10.86 -10.87
N ARG A 12 -13.26 10.63 -9.76
CA ARG A 12 -11.96 11.26 -9.51
C ARG A 12 -10.90 10.75 -10.48
N ALA A 13 -10.84 9.43 -10.72
CA ALA A 13 -9.93 8.83 -11.68
C ALA A 13 -10.14 9.34 -13.12
N LEU A 14 -11.41 9.51 -13.55
CA LEU A 14 -11.74 10.13 -14.84
C LEU A 14 -11.26 11.58 -14.92
N HIS A 15 -11.53 12.36 -13.88
CA HIS A 15 -11.10 13.77 -13.82
C HIS A 15 -9.57 13.88 -13.92
N ASP A 16 -8.83 13.08 -13.16
CA ASP A 16 -7.36 13.09 -13.13
C ASP A 16 -6.74 12.61 -14.43
N SER A 17 -7.48 11.78 -15.18
CA SER A 17 -7.13 11.33 -16.53
C SER A 17 -7.58 12.32 -17.63
N GLY A 18 -8.13 13.47 -17.26
CA GLY A 18 -8.56 14.53 -18.19
C GLY A 18 -9.90 14.26 -18.91
N TYR A 19 -10.66 13.26 -18.48
CA TYR A 19 -11.96 12.96 -19.07
C TYR A 19 -13.08 13.79 -18.44
N SER A 20 -13.86 14.47 -19.29
CA SER A 20 -15.22 14.86 -18.90
C SER A 20 -16.15 13.65 -18.92
N ILE A 21 -17.25 13.68 -18.16
CA ILE A 21 -18.26 12.60 -18.17
C ILE A 21 -18.76 12.32 -19.59
N LYS A 22 -18.98 13.37 -20.41
CA LYS A 22 -19.42 13.21 -21.81
C LYS A 22 -18.36 12.53 -22.68
N ALA A 23 -17.09 12.91 -22.52
CA ALA A 23 -15.99 12.31 -23.25
C ALA A 23 -15.79 10.84 -22.86
N ALA A 24 -15.83 10.55 -21.55
CA ALA A 24 -15.77 9.19 -21.02
C ALA A 24 -16.91 8.34 -21.59
N ALA A 25 -18.16 8.78 -21.44
CA ALA A 25 -19.34 8.08 -21.95
C ALA A 25 -19.23 7.74 -23.45
N ARG A 26 -18.73 8.69 -24.26
CA ARG A 26 -18.46 8.45 -25.69
C ARG A 26 -17.36 7.39 -25.89
N ALA A 27 -16.27 7.46 -25.13
CA ALA A 27 -15.16 6.51 -25.25
C ALA A 27 -15.57 5.06 -24.92
N ILE A 28 -16.44 4.88 -23.93
CA ILE A 28 -16.92 3.55 -23.50
C ILE A 28 -18.26 3.14 -24.15
N ASN A 29 -18.79 3.95 -25.07
CA ASN A 29 -20.07 3.71 -25.75
C ASN A 29 -21.29 3.57 -24.81
N TYR A 30 -21.39 4.45 -23.81
CA TYR A 30 -22.53 4.53 -22.90
C TYR A 30 -23.29 5.86 -23.06
N ASP A 31 -24.57 5.86 -22.66
CA ASP A 31 -25.35 7.09 -22.56
C ASP A 31 -24.77 8.04 -21.49
N PRO A 32 -24.49 9.32 -21.80
CA PRO A 32 -23.92 10.26 -20.84
C PRO A 32 -24.80 10.50 -19.61
N ALA A 33 -26.13 10.42 -19.74
CA ALA A 33 -27.04 10.61 -18.61
C ALA A 33 -27.04 9.39 -17.68
N TYR A 34 -26.91 8.17 -18.22
CA TYR A 34 -26.67 6.96 -17.43
C TYR A 34 -25.34 7.03 -16.69
N LEU A 35 -24.23 7.34 -17.37
CA LEU A 35 -22.92 7.47 -16.71
C LEU A 35 -22.96 8.55 -15.61
N SER A 36 -23.59 9.69 -15.88
CA SER A 36 -23.74 10.75 -14.89
C SER A 36 -24.53 10.31 -13.66
N ARG A 37 -25.63 9.55 -13.82
CA ARG A 37 -26.39 9.04 -12.67
C ARG A 37 -25.58 8.07 -11.84
N VAL A 38 -24.84 7.16 -12.48
CA VAL A 38 -23.95 6.23 -11.79
C VAL A 38 -22.85 6.95 -11.02
N LEU A 39 -22.11 7.83 -11.69
CA LEU A 39 -21.01 8.57 -11.07
C LEU A 39 -21.48 9.57 -10.01
N ASN A 40 -22.77 9.82 -9.86
CA ASN A 40 -23.33 10.65 -8.79
C ASN A 40 -24.04 9.82 -7.69
N GLY A 41 -23.85 8.50 -7.65
CA GLY A 41 -24.49 7.61 -6.67
C GLY A 41 -26.00 7.45 -6.84
N LYS A 42 -26.58 7.97 -7.94
CA LYS A 42 -28.03 7.95 -8.19
C LYS A 42 -28.51 6.65 -8.84
N GLN A 43 -27.59 5.81 -9.32
CA GLN A 43 -27.89 4.51 -9.90
C GLN A 43 -26.70 3.57 -9.72
N GLN A 44 -26.97 2.30 -9.46
CA GLN A 44 -25.92 1.28 -9.36
C GLN A 44 -25.24 1.03 -10.72
N PRO A 45 -23.91 0.92 -10.78
CA PRO A 45 -23.19 0.53 -11.99
C PRO A 45 -23.52 -0.92 -12.35
N SER A 46 -23.57 -1.20 -13.65
CA SER A 46 -23.52 -2.59 -14.12
C SER A 46 -22.08 -3.11 -14.06
N PRO A 47 -21.84 -4.42 -13.86
CA PRO A 47 -20.50 -5.00 -13.94
C PRO A 47 -19.80 -4.72 -15.28
N LYS A 48 -20.58 -4.62 -16.36
CA LYS A 48 -20.05 -4.25 -17.69
C LYS A 48 -19.54 -2.81 -17.70
N LEU A 49 -20.28 -1.87 -17.11
CA LEU A 49 -19.86 -0.48 -17.03
C LEU A 49 -18.55 -0.35 -16.22
N ALA A 50 -18.46 -1.04 -15.08
CA ALA A 50 -17.26 -1.04 -14.25
C ALA A 50 -16.03 -1.52 -15.02
N ARG A 51 -16.14 -2.66 -15.72
CA ARG A 51 -15.06 -3.17 -16.58
C ARG A 51 -14.69 -2.21 -17.71
N SER A 52 -15.66 -1.56 -18.36
CA SER A 52 -15.35 -0.56 -19.40
C SER A 52 -14.63 0.67 -18.84
N LEU A 53 -14.94 1.08 -17.60
CA LEU A 53 -14.19 2.13 -16.92
C LEU A 53 -12.77 1.65 -16.55
N ASP A 54 -12.62 0.40 -16.11
CA ASP A 54 -11.32 -0.20 -15.86
C ASP A 54 -10.43 -0.23 -17.11
N GLU A 55 -11.00 -0.61 -18.26
CA GLU A 55 -10.30 -0.62 -19.55
C GLU A 55 -9.90 0.81 -19.98
N LEU A 56 -10.81 1.79 -19.81
CA LEU A 56 -10.54 3.18 -20.18
C LEU A 56 -9.43 3.80 -19.32
N LEU A 57 -9.46 3.53 -18.01
CA LEU A 57 -8.55 4.10 -17.02
C LEU A 57 -7.30 3.24 -16.79
N LYS A 58 -7.23 2.06 -17.42
CA LYS A 58 -6.16 1.06 -17.24
C LYS A 58 -5.97 0.63 -15.79
N THR A 59 -7.05 0.55 -15.01
CA THR A 59 -7.02 0.17 -13.59
C THR A 59 -7.07 -1.34 -13.37
N GLY A 60 -7.01 -2.15 -14.42
CA GLY A 60 -6.80 -3.60 -14.31
C GLY A 60 -7.88 -4.37 -13.55
N GLY A 61 -9.12 -3.86 -13.52
CA GLY A 61 -10.23 -4.45 -12.77
C GLY A 61 -10.37 -3.93 -11.34
N ALA A 62 -9.48 -3.04 -10.89
CA ALA A 62 -9.49 -2.53 -9.54
C ALA A 62 -10.75 -1.68 -9.23
N LEU A 63 -11.31 -0.95 -10.20
CA LEU A 63 -12.59 -0.25 -9.99
C LEU A 63 -13.72 -1.26 -9.81
N ALA A 64 -13.84 -2.24 -10.71
CA ALA A 64 -14.84 -3.30 -10.57
C ALA A 64 -14.69 -4.08 -9.25
N GLY A 65 -13.47 -4.28 -8.75
CA GLY A 65 -13.17 -4.93 -7.47
C GLY A 65 -13.67 -4.18 -6.24
N THR A 66 -14.06 -2.91 -6.36
CA THR A 66 -14.69 -2.15 -5.26
C THR A 66 -16.20 -2.38 -5.17
N LEU A 67 -16.81 -3.04 -6.18
CA LEU A 67 -18.23 -3.32 -6.20
C LEU A 67 -18.55 -4.61 -5.45
N LEU A 68 -19.51 -4.50 -4.54
CA LEU A 68 -20.16 -5.65 -3.92
C LEU A 68 -21.31 -6.15 -4.78
N ASP A 69 -21.40 -7.47 -4.92
CA ASP A 69 -22.59 -8.10 -5.48
C ASP A 69 -23.81 -7.96 -4.54
N VAL A 70 -24.97 -8.46 -4.98
CA VAL A 70 -26.23 -8.32 -4.23
C VAL A 70 -26.18 -9.05 -2.88
N ASP A 71 -25.52 -10.20 -2.82
CA ASP A 71 -25.45 -11.05 -1.64
C ASP A 71 -24.42 -10.51 -0.65
N GLU A 72 -23.25 -10.09 -1.12
CA GLU A 72 -22.23 -9.37 -0.36
C GLU A 72 -22.78 -8.09 0.26
N ARG A 73 -23.52 -7.29 -0.51
CA ARG A 73 -24.14 -6.07 0.00
C ARG A 73 -25.17 -6.37 1.08
N SER A 74 -26.03 -7.37 0.85
CA SER A 74 -27.01 -7.82 1.84
C SER A 74 -26.34 -8.34 3.12
N ARG A 75 -25.25 -9.10 3.00
CA ARG A 75 -24.43 -9.54 4.14
C ARG A 75 -23.84 -8.35 4.88
N MET A 76 -23.24 -7.42 4.17
CA MET A 76 -22.64 -6.22 4.74
C MET A 76 -23.66 -5.40 5.54
N THR A 77 -24.85 -5.15 4.97
CA THR A 77 -25.93 -4.44 5.67
C THR A 77 -26.33 -5.14 6.97
N ARG A 78 -26.45 -6.47 6.97
CA ARG A 78 -26.75 -7.24 8.19
C ARG A 78 -25.64 -7.15 9.23
N SER A 79 -24.38 -7.26 8.81
CA SER A 79 -23.22 -7.16 9.70
C SER A 79 -23.07 -5.77 10.31
N VAL A 80 -23.34 -4.71 9.55
CA VAL A 80 -23.35 -3.34 10.07
C VAL A 80 -24.48 -3.12 11.07
N ALA A 81 -25.68 -3.67 10.80
CA ALA A 81 -26.82 -3.58 11.73
C ALA A 81 -26.62 -4.40 13.01
N ASN A 82 -25.87 -5.50 12.94
CA ASN A 82 -25.56 -6.34 14.09
C ASN A 82 -24.09 -6.81 14.07
N PRO A 83 -23.13 -5.94 14.45
CA PRO A 83 -21.71 -6.26 14.40
C PRO A 83 -21.31 -7.49 15.24
N SER A 84 -22.06 -7.78 16.31
CA SER A 84 -21.80 -8.95 17.17
C SER A 84 -22.05 -10.29 16.48
N ARG A 85 -22.75 -10.28 15.33
CA ARG A 85 -23.03 -11.44 14.48
C ARG A 85 -22.34 -11.35 13.11
N LEU A 86 -21.20 -10.65 13.07
CA LEU A 86 -20.30 -10.60 11.91
C LEU A 86 -20.07 -12.00 11.34
N ASP A 87 -20.14 -12.15 10.03
CA ASP A 87 -19.83 -13.39 9.32
C ASP A 87 -18.51 -13.31 8.56
N ALA A 88 -17.91 -14.48 8.27
CA ALA A 88 -16.65 -14.58 7.54
C ALA A 88 -16.71 -13.87 6.18
N GLY A 89 -17.82 -14.01 5.45
CA GLY A 89 -17.97 -13.42 4.12
C GLY A 89 -17.97 -11.89 4.12
N THR A 90 -18.43 -11.26 5.21
CA THR A 90 -18.30 -9.81 5.39
C THR A 90 -16.84 -9.41 5.53
N VAL A 91 -16.05 -10.16 6.30
CA VAL A 91 -14.61 -9.91 6.45
C VAL A 91 -13.89 -10.09 5.12
N ASP A 92 -14.20 -11.15 4.37
CA ASP A 92 -13.62 -11.43 3.07
C ASP A 92 -13.93 -10.31 2.06
N ALA A 93 -15.18 -9.81 2.05
CA ALA A 93 -15.57 -8.68 1.19
C ALA A 93 -14.81 -7.38 1.53
N LEU A 94 -14.61 -7.09 2.82
CA LEU A 94 -13.82 -5.93 3.26
C LEU A 94 -12.34 -6.04 2.85
N ALA A 95 -11.76 -7.23 2.99
CA ALA A 95 -10.40 -7.52 2.52
C ALA A 95 -10.28 -7.35 1.00
N GLY A 96 -11.28 -7.83 0.24
CA GLY A 96 -11.35 -7.66 -1.21
C GLY A 96 -11.41 -6.20 -1.65
N ILE A 97 -12.22 -5.37 -0.99
CA ILE A 97 -12.28 -3.92 -1.24
C ILE A 97 -10.91 -3.28 -0.97
N LEU A 98 -10.24 -3.64 0.13
CA LEU A 98 -8.92 -3.10 0.44
C LEU A 98 -7.88 -3.49 -0.61
N ALA A 99 -7.89 -4.75 -1.07
CA ALA A 99 -7.02 -5.21 -2.15
C ALA A 99 -7.28 -4.40 -3.44
N ALA A 100 -8.54 -4.12 -3.77
CA ALA A 100 -8.91 -3.27 -4.90
C ALA A 100 -8.37 -1.84 -4.75
N TYR A 101 -8.44 -1.25 -3.54
CA TYR A 101 -7.89 0.09 -3.29
C TYR A 101 -6.37 0.15 -3.45
N ARG A 102 -5.65 -0.90 -3.02
CA ARG A 102 -4.19 -0.99 -3.25
C ARG A 102 -3.85 -1.03 -4.74
N ARG A 103 -4.62 -1.78 -5.54
CA ARG A 103 -4.43 -1.84 -7.00
C ARG A 103 -4.77 -0.53 -7.71
N LEU A 104 -5.70 0.24 -7.15
CA LEU A 104 -5.97 1.61 -7.62
C LEU A 104 -4.77 2.52 -7.35
N ASP A 105 -4.15 2.45 -6.17
CA ASP A 105 -2.95 3.24 -5.84
C ASP A 105 -1.79 3.03 -6.83
N ASP A 106 -1.68 1.84 -7.41
CA ASP A 106 -0.65 1.54 -8.42
C ASP A 106 -0.85 2.29 -9.75
N THR A 107 -2.07 2.77 -10.03
CA THR A 107 -2.47 3.22 -11.38
C THR A 107 -3.08 4.63 -11.42
N VAL A 108 -3.74 5.06 -10.34
CA VAL A 108 -4.36 6.38 -10.22
C VAL A 108 -3.65 7.23 -9.18
N ARG A 109 -3.84 8.55 -9.25
CA ARG A 109 -3.16 9.47 -8.33
C ARG A 109 -3.64 9.25 -6.88
N PRO A 110 -2.76 9.37 -5.86
CA PRO A 110 -3.18 9.10 -4.49
C PRO A 110 -4.33 10.01 -3.99
N GLN A 111 -4.41 11.26 -4.47
CA GLN A 111 -5.52 12.19 -4.15
C GLN A 111 -6.89 11.69 -4.60
N SER A 112 -6.94 10.83 -5.63
CA SER A 112 -8.18 10.25 -6.13
C SER A 112 -8.72 9.15 -5.21
N VAL A 113 -7.83 8.40 -4.56
CA VAL A 113 -8.22 7.22 -3.75
C VAL A 113 -8.36 7.56 -2.26
N LEU A 114 -7.53 8.50 -1.77
CA LEU A 114 -7.44 8.85 -0.35
C LEU A 114 -8.81 9.13 0.34
N PRO A 115 -9.75 9.91 -0.23
CA PRO A 115 -11.03 10.18 0.43
C PRO A 115 -11.90 8.94 0.65
N ALA A 116 -11.93 8.03 -0.32
CA ALA A 116 -12.67 6.77 -0.23
C ALA A 116 -11.98 5.83 0.78
N THR A 117 -10.65 5.74 0.73
CA THR A 117 -9.85 4.99 1.72
C THR A 117 -10.16 5.40 3.15
N LEU A 118 -10.11 6.71 3.47
CA LEU A 118 -10.37 7.18 4.83
C LEU A 118 -11.82 6.94 5.25
N THR A 119 -12.77 7.02 4.32
CA THR A 119 -14.18 6.72 4.61
C THR A 119 -14.35 5.24 4.97
N GLN A 120 -13.90 4.34 4.09
CA GLN A 120 -14.00 2.90 4.28
C GLN A 120 -13.25 2.45 5.55
N MET A 121 -12.05 2.99 5.80
CA MET A 121 -11.28 2.73 7.02
C MET A 121 -12.07 3.06 8.28
N ASN A 122 -12.69 4.25 8.36
CA ASN A 122 -13.48 4.66 9.52
C ASN A 122 -14.69 3.74 9.74
N GLU A 123 -15.31 3.26 8.67
CA GLU A 123 -16.45 2.34 8.75
C GLU A 123 -16.04 0.94 9.23
N VAL A 124 -14.90 0.44 8.77
CA VAL A 124 -14.32 -0.83 9.23
C VAL A 124 -13.93 -0.76 10.71
N ILE A 125 -13.29 0.33 11.12
CA ILE A 125 -12.95 0.57 12.54
C ILE A 125 -14.20 0.69 13.40
N HIS A 126 -15.26 1.34 12.90
CA HIS A 126 -16.53 1.40 13.60
C HIS A 126 -17.19 0.03 13.74
N LEU A 127 -17.18 -0.79 12.68
CA LEU A 127 -17.69 -2.16 12.70
C LEU A 127 -16.92 -3.02 13.71
N LEU A 128 -15.59 -2.91 13.75
CA LEU A 128 -14.73 -3.65 14.66
C LEU A 128 -15.07 -3.38 16.14
N LYS A 129 -15.41 -2.14 16.51
CA LYS A 129 -15.78 -1.79 17.90
C LYS A 129 -16.99 -2.58 18.42
N GLY A 130 -17.91 -2.95 17.53
CA GLY A 130 -19.08 -3.77 17.84
C GLY A 130 -18.88 -5.27 17.60
N ALA A 131 -17.81 -5.66 16.90
CA ALA A 131 -17.58 -7.04 16.50
C ALA A 131 -17.26 -7.93 17.69
N ARG A 132 -17.80 -9.16 17.67
CA ARG A 132 -17.60 -10.19 18.70
C ARG A 132 -17.49 -11.56 18.03
N GLY A 133 -17.00 -12.54 18.78
CA GLY A 133 -16.96 -13.93 18.33
C GLY A 133 -15.80 -14.22 17.37
N PRO A 134 -15.87 -15.35 16.64
CA PRO A 134 -14.71 -15.96 15.98
C PRO A 134 -14.15 -15.18 14.79
N HIS A 135 -14.86 -14.16 14.30
CA HIS A 135 -14.44 -13.35 13.16
C HIS A 135 -13.89 -11.97 13.55
N ARG A 136 -13.89 -11.63 14.85
CA ARG A 136 -13.42 -10.33 15.35
C ARG A 136 -11.94 -10.11 15.04
N ASP A 137 -11.10 -11.11 15.27
CA ASP A 137 -9.64 -10.94 15.08
C ASP A 137 -9.28 -10.84 13.60
N ARG A 138 -9.91 -11.64 12.73
CA ARG A 138 -9.78 -11.47 11.27
C ARG A 138 -10.24 -10.09 10.80
N LEU A 139 -11.29 -9.52 11.41
CA LEU A 139 -11.69 -8.14 11.10
C LEU A 139 -10.69 -7.12 11.63
N ALA A 140 -10.07 -7.37 12.79
CA ALA A 140 -9.01 -6.52 13.34
C ALA A 140 -7.76 -6.52 12.45
N GLU A 141 -7.40 -7.64 11.83
CA GLU A 141 -6.35 -7.70 10.81
C GLU A 141 -6.69 -6.78 9.63
N VAL A 142 -7.88 -6.93 9.03
CA VAL A 142 -8.34 -6.08 7.92
C VAL A 142 -8.39 -4.60 8.32
N ALA A 143 -8.82 -4.30 9.56
CA ALA A 143 -8.87 -2.95 10.09
C ALA A 143 -7.47 -2.35 10.29
N SER A 144 -6.49 -3.13 10.79
CA SER A 144 -5.09 -2.71 10.90
C SER A 144 -4.52 -2.42 9.51
N GLU A 145 -4.83 -3.27 8.53
CA GLU A 145 -4.43 -3.04 7.15
C GLU A 145 -5.04 -1.78 6.53
N PHE A 146 -6.31 -1.47 6.81
CA PHE A 146 -6.94 -0.21 6.39
C PHE A 146 -6.27 1.01 7.04
N LEU A 147 -5.90 0.93 8.32
CA LEU A 147 -5.14 1.98 9.00
C LEU A 147 -3.75 2.17 8.36
N GLN A 148 -3.05 1.07 8.06
CA GLN A 148 -1.76 1.09 7.36
C GLN A 148 -1.88 1.74 5.99
N PHE A 149 -2.87 1.32 5.19
CA PHE A 149 -3.08 1.86 3.86
C PHE A 149 -3.51 3.33 3.92
N GLY A 150 -4.40 3.72 4.83
CA GLY A 150 -4.73 5.14 5.07
C GLY A 150 -3.49 5.97 5.46
N GLY A 151 -2.62 5.41 6.29
CA GLY A 151 -1.33 6.01 6.66
C GLY A 151 -0.41 6.18 5.45
N TRP A 152 -0.29 5.17 4.61
CA TRP A 152 0.47 5.21 3.35
C TRP A 152 -0.06 6.30 2.40
N MET A 153 -1.37 6.34 2.14
CA MET A 153 -1.98 7.36 1.28
C MET A 153 -1.73 8.78 1.79
N LEU A 154 -1.81 9.01 3.10
CA LEU A 154 -1.51 10.31 3.70
C LEU A 154 -0.01 10.65 3.59
N ALA A 155 0.88 9.68 3.70
CA ALA A 155 2.32 9.88 3.55
C ALA A 155 2.69 10.27 2.11
N GLN A 156 2.03 9.67 1.10
CA GLN A 156 2.21 10.07 -0.30
C GLN A 156 1.83 11.55 -0.54
N GLU A 157 0.78 12.03 0.14
CA GLU A 157 0.35 13.43 0.11
C GLU A 157 1.11 14.36 1.07
N ARG A 158 2.20 13.88 1.69
CA ARG A 158 3.00 14.61 2.68
C ARG A 158 2.20 15.11 3.89
N GLN A 159 1.09 14.46 4.21
CA GLN A 159 0.32 14.67 5.45
C GLN A 159 0.92 13.83 6.59
N ASP A 160 2.24 13.94 6.77
CA ASP A 160 3.07 13.04 7.57
C ASP A 160 2.58 12.87 9.02
N ALA A 161 2.10 13.95 9.67
CA ALA A 161 1.62 13.89 11.04
C ALA A 161 0.36 13.02 11.19
N LYS A 162 -0.58 13.12 10.23
CA LYS A 162 -1.78 12.28 10.23
C LYS A 162 -1.45 10.84 9.85
N ALA A 163 -0.52 10.66 8.91
CA ALA A 163 -0.02 9.34 8.54
C ALA A 163 0.56 8.60 9.76
N VAL A 164 1.45 9.25 10.52
CA VAL A 164 2.04 8.67 11.74
C VAL A 164 0.99 8.31 12.79
N HIS A 165 -0.07 9.11 12.94
CA HIS A 165 -1.16 8.78 13.86
C HIS A 165 -1.84 7.46 13.47
N LEU A 166 -2.26 7.31 12.21
CA LEU A 166 -2.88 6.06 11.74
C LEU A 166 -1.93 4.85 11.83
N LEU A 167 -0.64 5.06 11.57
CA LEU A 167 0.36 4.00 11.67
C LEU A 167 0.62 3.56 13.11
N ASN A 168 0.46 4.44 14.10
CA ASN A 168 0.50 4.03 15.51
C ASN A 168 -0.72 3.18 15.85
N ASP A 169 -1.93 3.61 15.47
CA ASP A 169 -3.16 2.84 15.70
C ASP A 169 -3.08 1.46 15.01
N ALA A 170 -2.45 1.39 13.84
CA ALA A 170 -2.23 0.13 13.12
C ALA A 170 -1.33 -0.85 13.88
N VAL A 171 -0.25 -0.36 14.51
CA VAL A 171 0.64 -1.19 15.35
C VAL A 171 -0.12 -1.68 16.58
N GLU A 172 -0.84 -0.80 17.28
CA GLU A 172 -1.63 -1.19 18.46
C GLU A 172 -2.62 -2.30 18.14
N LEU A 173 -3.31 -2.19 16.99
CA LEU A 173 -4.28 -3.18 16.57
C LEU A 173 -3.62 -4.49 16.10
N ALA A 174 -2.46 -4.41 15.44
CA ALA A 174 -1.69 -5.59 15.06
C ALA A 174 -1.18 -6.36 16.28
N ASP A 175 -0.70 -5.65 17.31
CA ASP A 175 -0.26 -6.23 18.57
C ASP A 175 -1.44 -6.87 19.35
N GLU A 176 -2.63 -6.26 19.31
CA GLU A 176 -3.84 -6.82 19.93
C GLU A 176 -4.17 -8.23 19.39
N VAL A 177 -3.98 -8.46 18.09
CA VAL A 177 -4.20 -9.77 17.45
C VAL A 177 -2.93 -10.62 17.30
N GLY A 178 -1.79 -10.15 17.81
CA GLY A 178 -0.52 -10.86 17.75
C GLY A 178 0.04 -11.03 16.33
N ASN A 179 -0.29 -10.14 15.39
CA ASN A 179 0.13 -10.24 14.00
C ASN A 179 1.38 -9.39 13.71
N GLY A 180 2.54 -10.02 13.85
CA GLY A 180 3.85 -9.38 13.66
C GLY A 180 4.13 -8.84 12.26
N THR A 181 3.56 -9.46 11.22
CA THR A 181 3.69 -8.99 9.83
C THR A 181 3.02 -7.63 9.63
N LEU A 182 1.84 -7.43 10.25
CA LEU A 182 1.12 -6.16 10.21
C LEU A 182 1.84 -5.07 11.02
N ALA A 183 2.33 -5.42 12.22
CA ALA A 183 3.09 -4.49 13.05
C ALA A 183 4.39 -4.03 12.34
N ALA A 184 5.13 -4.96 11.73
CA ALA A 184 6.33 -4.66 10.96
C ALA A 184 6.04 -3.70 9.79
N GLN A 185 4.96 -3.94 9.04
CA GLN A 185 4.60 -3.10 7.90
C GLN A 185 4.23 -1.67 8.31
N ALA A 186 3.51 -1.49 9.42
CA ALA A 186 3.18 -0.18 9.94
C ALA A 186 4.45 0.61 10.38
N LEU A 187 5.41 -0.07 11.00
CA LEU A 187 6.71 0.50 11.38
C LEU A 187 7.57 0.85 10.15
N ASN A 188 7.57 -0.01 9.13
CA ASN A 188 8.22 0.23 7.85
C ASN A 188 7.74 1.55 7.22
N PHE A 189 6.42 1.80 7.19
CA PHE A 189 5.88 3.06 6.67
C PHE A 189 6.27 4.30 7.49
N LYS A 190 6.51 4.17 8.80
CA LYS A 190 7.10 5.26 9.61
C LYS A 190 8.56 5.52 9.22
N GLY A 191 9.31 4.47 8.88
CA GLY A 191 10.65 4.57 8.28
C GLY A 191 10.64 5.29 6.94
N TYR A 192 9.67 4.96 6.07
CA TYR A 192 9.45 5.69 4.82
C TYR A 192 9.21 7.18 5.06
N ILE A 193 8.31 7.55 5.97
CA ILE A 193 8.04 8.97 6.31
C ILE A 193 9.31 9.67 6.80
N ALA A 194 10.10 9.04 7.67
CA ALA A 194 11.36 9.60 8.15
C ALA A 194 12.36 9.83 7.01
N ARG A 195 12.41 8.92 6.04
CA ARG A 195 13.24 9.05 4.83
C ARG A 195 12.79 10.24 3.98
N GLN A 196 11.48 10.38 3.74
CA GLN A 196 10.90 11.53 3.00
C GLN A 196 11.10 12.88 3.71
N GLN A 197 11.45 12.87 5.00
CA GLN A 197 11.78 14.05 5.79
C GLN A 197 13.29 14.33 5.88
N GLY A 198 14.14 13.48 5.28
CA GLY A 198 15.60 13.59 5.37
C GLY A 198 16.11 13.38 6.79
N ARG A 199 15.49 12.49 7.57
CA ARG A 199 15.85 12.21 8.97
C ARG A 199 16.55 10.85 9.08
N PRO A 200 17.85 10.74 8.82
CA PRO A 200 18.54 9.45 8.67
C PRO A 200 18.54 8.62 9.96
N HIS A 201 18.68 9.24 11.14
CA HIS A 201 18.47 8.52 12.42
C HIS A 201 17.03 8.00 12.60
N GLY A 202 16.03 8.70 12.05
CA GLY A 202 14.65 8.25 12.04
C GLY A 202 14.44 7.05 11.11
N VAL A 203 15.10 7.05 9.95
CA VAL A 203 15.15 5.91 9.01
C VAL A 203 15.72 4.70 9.73
N ALA A 204 16.94 4.82 10.29
CA ALA A 204 17.60 3.75 11.03
C ALA A 204 16.72 3.20 12.15
N ARG A 205 16.10 4.07 12.95
CA ARG A 205 15.23 3.68 14.09
C ARG A 205 14.02 2.87 13.65
N TRP A 206 13.20 3.40 12.74
CA TRP A 206 11.91 2.79 12.43
C TRP A 206 12.05 1.53 11.60
N TYR A 207 12.98 1.50 10.64
CA TYR A 207 13.26 0.28 9.89
C TYR A 207 13.92 -0.79 10.75
N SER A 208 14.78 -0.45 11.72
CA SER A 208 15.29 -1.44 12.68
C SER A 208 14.14 -2.02 13.52
N ALA A 209 13.22 -1.18 13.99
CA ALA A 209 12.05 -1.64 14.73
C ALA A 209 11.20 -2.61 13.89
N ALA A 210 10.95 -2.29 12.62
CA ALA A 210 10.24 -3.17 11.68
C ALA A 210 10.98 -4.51 11.48
N ALA A 211 12.27 -4.48 11.17
CA ALA A 211 13.10 -5.66 10.91
C ALA A 211 13.13 -6.66 12.08
N TYR A 212 13.14 -6.15 13.32
CA TYR A 212 13.22 -6.98 14.52
C TYR A 212 11.86 -7.23 15.19
N THR A 213 10.76 -6.84 14.54
CA THR A 213 9.41 -7.16 15.05
C THR A 213 9.22 -8.69 15.09
N PRO A 214 8.84 -9.27 16.24
CA PRO A 214 8.51 -10.68 16.35
C PRO A 214 7.41 -11.06 15.36
N GLY A 215 7.59 -12.12 14.57
CA GLY A 215 6.63 -12.52 13.55
C GLY A 215 6.72 -11.78 12.21
N ALA A 216 7.60 -10.77 12.06
CA ALA A 216 7.83 -10.12 10.77
C ALA A 216 8.30 -11.12 9.70
N HIS A 217 7.75 -11.00 8.49
CA HIS A 217 8.08 -11.90 7.37
C HIS A 217 9.55 -11.76 6.93
N PRO A 218 10.25 -12.83 6.53
CA PRO A 218 11.66 -12.76 6.11
C PRO A 218 11.94 -11.69 5.03
N ALA A 219 11.04 -11.54 4.05
CA ALA A 219 11.16 -10.51 3.02
C ALA A 219 11.03 -9.07 3.57
N GLN A 220 10.16 -8.85 4.56
CA GLN A 220 10.07 -7.55 5.27
C GLN A 220 11.36 -7.30 6.05
N ARG A 221 11.81 -8.28 6.84
CA ARG A 221 13.05 -8.18 7.62
C ARG A 221 14.25 -7.83 6.74
N LEU A 222 14.39 -8.50 5.59
CA LEU A 222 15.44 -8.24 4.61
C LEU A 222 15.43 -6.77 4.13
N GLY A 223 14.28 -6.30 3.62
CA GLY A 223 14.14 -4.94 3.12
C GLY A 223 14.34 -3.88 4.20
N ASP A 224 13.78 -4.13 5.39
CA ASP A 224 13.88 -3.25 6.55
C ASP A 224 15.32 -3.13 7.06
N MET A 225 16.08 -4.24 7.13
CA MET A 225 17.50 -4.20 7.49
C MET A 225 18.31 -3.33 6.51
N LEU A 226 18.07 -3.48 5.21
CA LEU A 226 18.76 -2.69 4.18
C LEU A 226 18.43 -1.20 4.27
N GLN A 227 17.17 -0.85 4.51
CA GLN A 227 16.75 0.54 4.66
C GLN A 227 17.27 1.16 5.97
N ALA A 228 17.29 0.40 7.06
CA ALA A 228 17.92 0.82 8.31
C ALA A 228 19.42 1.06 8.11
N ALA A 229 20.12 0.18 7.38
CA ALA A 229 21.53 0.33 7.06
C ALA A 229 21.79 1.59 6.23
N ALA A 230 20.92 1.91 5.27
CA ALA A 230 21.01 3.18 4.52
C ALA A 230 20.94 4.40 5.45
N GLY A 231 19.97 4.41 6.39
CA GLY A 231 19.86 5.48 7.38
C GLY A 231 21.06 5.59 8.33
N MET A 232 21.63 4.46 8.76
CA MET A 232 22.86 4.41 9.56
C MET A 232 24.05 4.97 8.78
N ALA A 233 24.22 4.55 7.52
CA ALA A 233 25.31 5.00 6.68
C ALA A 233 25.26 6.52 6.41
N GLU A 234 24.08 7.06 6.13
CA GLU A 234 23.86 8.51 5.99
C GLU A 234 24.14 9.30 7.28
N SER A 235 23.98 8.65 8.44
CA SER A 235 24.30 9.24 9.75
C SER A 235 25.77 9.08 10.15
N GLY A 236 26.60 8.46 9.31
CA GLY A 236 28.02 8.20 9.58
C GLY A 236 28.30 6.92 10.38
N GLU A 237 27.27 6.14 10.73
CA GLU A 237 27.36 4.87 11.48
C GLU A 237 27.74 3.71 10.54
N ARG A 238 28.89 3.86 9.86
CA ARG A 238 29.32 2.99 8.76
C ARG A 238 29.44 1.51 9.15
N ASP A 239 30.06 1.22 10.29
CA ASP A 239 30.33 -0.15 10.71
C ASP A 239 29.03 -0.90 11.07
N ASP A 240 28.07 -0.20 11.69
CA ASP A 240 26.74 -0.75 11.97
C ASP A 240 25.96 -1.00 10.69
N ALA A 241 25.99 -0.05 9.75
CA ALA A 241 25.37 -0.22 8.44
C ALA A 241 25.93 -1.44 7.70
N LEU A 242 27.25 -1.64 7.70
CA LEU A 242 27.90 -2.80 7.08
C LEU A 242 27.48 -4.13 7.71
N ARG A 243 27.46 -4.22 9.05
CA ARG A 243 26.98 -5.41 9.77
C ARG A 243 25.53 -5.73 9.45
N LEU A 244 24.70 -4.71 9.28
CA LEU A 244 23.28 -4.87 9.00
C LEU A 244 23.04 -5.31 7.55
N VAL A 245 23.80 -4.79 6.58
CA VAL A 245 23.79 -5.28 5.18
C VAL A 245 24.21 -6.76 5.13
N GLU A 246 25.27 -7.15 5.82
CA GLU A 246 25.70 -8.56 5.86
C GLU A 246 24.63 -9.47 6.49
N SER A 247 23.92 -8.97 7.51
CA SER A 247 22.80 -9.68 8.12
C SER A 247 21.60 -9.82 7.19
N ALA A 248 21.30 -8.77 6.42
CA ALA A 248 20.30 -8.79 5.37
C ALA A 248 20.66 -9.81 4.29
N GLU A 249 21.89 -9.82 3.77
CA GLU A 249 22.33 -10.75 2.73
C GLU A 249 22.09 -12.23 3.11
N ARG A 250 22.31 -12.59 4.38
CA ARG A 250 22.02 -13.94 4.90
C ARG A 250 20.54 -14.33 4.85
N LEU A 251 19.62 -13.36 4.84
CA LEU A 251 18.17 -13.61 4.75
C LEU A 251 17.67 -13.76 3.32
N THR A 252 18.47 -13.43 2.30
CA THR A 252 18.04 -13.41 0.89
C THR A 252 17.44 -14.74 0.43
N ALA A 253 18.06 -15.87 0.75
CA ALA A 253 17.57 -17.19 0.36
C ALA A 253 16.21 -17.50 1.01
N ALA A 254 16.12 -17.34 2.34
CA ALA A 254 14.88 -17.59 3.08
C ALA A 254 13.74 -16.64 2.64
N ALA A 255 14.05 -15.39 2.30
CA ALA A 255 13.07 -14.45 1.78
C ALA A 255 12.53 -14.83 0.39
N ALA A 256 13.33 -15.53 -0.43
CA ALA A 256 12.92 -15.98 -1.76
C ALA A 256 12.13 -17.31 -1.74
N GLU A 257 12.19 -18.06 -0.65
CA GLU A 257 11.46 -19.34 -0.51
C GLU A 257 9.97 -19.17 -0.22
N LEU A 258 9.55 -18.00 0.26
CA LEU A 258 8.17 -17.70 0.63
C LEU A 258 7.62 -16.58 -0.24
N PRO A 259 6.34 -16.64 -0.66
CA PRO A 259 5.69 -15.50 -1.26
C PRO A 259 5.67 -14.34 -0.25
N PRO A 260 5.79 -13.08 -0.70
CA PRO A 260 5.65 -11.94 0.19
C PRO A 260 4.25 -11.91 0.82
N PRO A 261 4.08 -11.26 1.99
CA PRO A 261 2.76 -11.03 2.56
C PRO A 261 1.87 -10.25 1.59
N ASP A 262 0.57 -10.54 1.56
CA ASP A 262 -0.39 -9.84 0.70
C ASP A 262 -0.37 -8.31 0.92
N THR A 263 -0.10 -7.87 2.15
CA THR A 263 0.05 -6.46 2.55
C THR A 263 1.29 -5.79 1.99
N ALA A 264 2.26 -6.57 1.52
CA ALA A 264 3.58 -6.15 1.09
C ALA A 264 4.00 -6.91 -0.18
N TYR A 265 3.04 -7.16 -1.08
CA TYR A 265 3.18 -8.02 -2.25
C TYR A 265 4.33 -7.61 -3.20
N TRP A 266 4.79 -6.35 -3.12
CA TRP A 266 5.88 -5.79 -3.90
C TRP A 266 7.28 -6.18 -3.40
N LEU A 267 7.41 -6.85 -2.24
CA LEU A 267 8.71 -7.24 -1.66
C LEU A 267 9.36 -8.44 -2.39
N THR A 268 9.54 -8.32 -3.71
CA THR A 268 10.19 -9.32 -4.53
C THR A 268 11.72 -9.27 -4.39
N PRO A 269 12.45 -10.33 -4.79
CA PRO A 269 13.91 -10.29 -4.86
C PRO A 269 14.45 -9.11 -5.69
N GLU A 270 13.78 -8.77 -6.79
CA GLU A 270 14.13 -7.64 -7.67
C GLU A 270 13.93 -6.31 -6.95
N PHE A 271 12.83 -6.15 -6.23
CA PHE A 271 12.59 -4.95 -5.41
C PHE A 271 13.65 -4.80 -4.31
N ASN A 272 14.06 -5.89 -3.67
CA ASN A 272 15.10 -5.84 -2.63
C ASN A 272 16.47 -5.39 -3.16
N ARG A 273 16.75 -5.54 -4.46
CA ARG A 273 17.95 -4.93 -5.07
C ARG A 273 17.91 -3.41 -5.01
N LEU A 274 16.75 -2.78 -5.08
CA LEU A 274 16.62 -1.33 -4.92
C LEU A 274 17.04 -0.89 -3.51
N ASN A 275 16.59 -1.62 -2.47
CA ASN A 275 16.99 -1.36 -1.08
C ASN A 275 18.50 -1.59 -0.87
N MET A 276 19.06 -2.64 -1.46
CA MET A 276 20.50 -2.93 -1.43
C MET A 276 21.31 -1.79 -2.07
N GLY A 277 20.80 -1.25 -3.18
CA GLY A 277 21.39 -0.11 -3.86
C GLY A 277 21.42 1.17 -3.02
N LEU A 278 20.32 1.47 -2.32
CA LEU A 278 20.27 2.61 -1.40
C LEU A 278 21.25 2.46 -0.23
N ALA A 279 21.34 1.27 0.36
CA ALA A 279 22.29 0.99 1.44
C ALA A 279 23.75 1.19 0.96
N ASN A 280 24.09 0.65 -0.21
CA ASN A 280 25.43 0.82 -0.78
C ASN A 280 25.73 2.28 -1.18
N LEU A 281 24.74 3.04 -1.62
CA LEU A 281 24.90 4.47 -1.88
C LEU A 281 25.26 5.23 -0.60
N GLY A 282 24.53 5.00 0.50
CA GLY A 282 24.85 5.60 1.80
C GLY A 282 26.24 5.21 2.30
N LEU A 283 26.68 3.99 2.02
CA LEU A 283 28.02 3.47 2.34
C LEU A 283 29.13 3.96 1.39
N ALA A 284 28.83 4.85 0.44
CA ALA A 284 29.78 5.30 -0.59
C ALA A 284 30.39 4.17 -1.43
N ARG A 285 29.68 3.04 -1.55
CA ARG A 285 30.02 1.92 -2.46
C ARG A 285 29.34 2.15 -3.80
N TYR A 286 29.78 3.19 -4.50
CA TYR A 286 29.05 3.72 -5.66
C TYR A 286 28.91 2.73 -6.81
N ALA A 287 29.92 1.88 -7.06
CA ALA A 287 29.83 0.83 -8.08
C ALA A 287 28.72 -0.18 -7.76
N ASP A 288 28.72 -0.73 -6.54
CA ASP A 288 27.70 -1.68 -6.08
C ASP A 288 26.30 -1.04 -6.06
N ALA A 289 26.22 0.23 -5.66
CA ALA A 289 24.97 1.00 -5.70
C ALA A 289 24.41 1.13 -7.12
N VAL A 290 25.25 1.47 -8.10
CA VAL A 290 24.84 1.54 -9.51
C VAL A 290 24.35 0.19 -10.01
N ASP A 291 25.09 -0.89 -9.72
CA ASP A 291 24.75 -2.23 -10.19
C ASP A 291 23.41 -2.71 -9.61
N HIS A 292 23.23 -2.56 -8.29
CA HIS A 292 22.00 -2.95 -7.61
C HIS A 292 20.78 -2.14 -8.05
N ILE A 293 20.88 -0.81 -8.13
CA ILE A 293 19.74 0.04 -8.52
C ILE A 293 19.37 -0.21 -9.98
N THR A 294 20.35 -0.34 -10.86
CA THR A 294 20.11 -0.62 -12.29
C THR A 294 19.40 -1.96 -12.46
N ALA A 295 19.91 -3.01 -11.80
CA ALA A 295 19.33 -4.34 -11.87
C ALA A 295 17.93 -4.41 -11.22
N GLY A 296 17.70 -3.68 -10.13
CA GLY A 296 16.39 -3.59 -9.49
C GLY A 296 15.37 -2.90 -10.39
N LEU A 297 15.70 -1.74 -10.96
CA LEU A 297 14.81 -1.00 -11.87
C LEU A 297 14.48 -1.81 -13.14
N ALA A 298 15.46 -2.52 -13.71
CA ALA A 298 15.26 -3.37 -14.87
C ALA A 298 14.41 -4.62 -14.56
N GLY A 299 14.47 -5.11 -13.33
CA GLY A 299 13.72 -6.28 -12.85
C GLY A 299 12.27 -6.00 -12.43
N LEU A 300 11.84 -4.74 -12.40
CA LEU A 300 10.45 -4.40 -12.09
C LEU A 300 9.50 -4.93 -13.20
N PRO A 301 8.31 -5.43 -12.82
CA PRO A 301 7.22 -5.70 -13.76
C PRO A 301 6.94 -4.50 -14.66
N ASP A 302 6.49 -4.76 -15.89
CA ASP A 302 6.24 -3.71 -16.91
C ASP A 302 5.34 -2.59 -16.36
N GLU A 303 4.33 -2.94 -15.58
CA GLU A 303 3.36 -2.02 -14.98
C GLU A 303 3.98 -1.11 -13.92
N LEU A 304 5.06 -1.55 -13.26
CA LEU A 304 5.71 -0.84 -12.16
C LEU A 304 6.93 -0.03 -12.61
N ARG A 305 7.44 -0.23 -13.83
CA ARG A 305 8.65 0.46 -14.32
C ARG A 305 8.53 1.97 -14.28
N ASP A 306 7.35 2.50 -14.58
CA ASP A 306 7.05 3.93 -14.57
C ASP A 306 6.19 4.37 -13.39
N ALA A 307 6.01 3.50 -12.39
CA ALA A 307 5.27 3.85 -11.21
C ALA A 307 5.91 5.08 -10.53
N PRO A 308 5.10 6.05 -10.05
CA PRO A 308 5.61 7.31 -9.52
C PRO A 308 6.71 7.12 -8.49
N TRP A 309 6.54 6.17 -7.56
CA TRP A 309 7.48 5.90 -6.46
C TRP A 309 8.91 5.52 -6.93
N THR A 310 9.10 5.07 -8.17
CA THR A 310 10.43 4.74 -8.71
C THR A 310 11.38 5.95 -8.81
N TRP A 311 10.85 7.17 -8.72
CA TRP A 311 11.61 8.42 -8.82
C TRP A 311 12.80 8.47 -7.85
N GLU A 312 12.63 7.98 -6.62
CA GLU A 312 13.67 8.04 -5.58
C GLU A 312 14.88 7.17 -5.94
N HIS A 313 14.63 6.00 -6.53
CA HIS A 313 15.68 5.08 -6.95
C HIS A 313 16.38 5.59 -8.21
N ARG A 314 15.62 6.19 -9.13
CA ARG A 314 16.20 6.85 -10.32
C ARG A 314 17.09 8.04 -9.93
N ASP A 315 16.71 8.81 -8.91
CA ASP A 315 17.56 9.89 -8.35
C ASP A 315 18.82 9.33 -7.66
N ALA A 316 18.65 8.30 -6.82
CA ALA A 316 19.77 7.62 -6.18
C ALA A 316 20.78 7.06 -7.19
N LEU A 317 20.30 6.48 -8.31
CA LEU A 317 21.16 6.02 -9.40
C LEU A 317 21.97 7.16 -10.01
N LYS A 318 21.35 8.32 -10.30
CA LYS A 318 22.06 9.49 -10.84
C LYS A 318 23.15 9.96 -9.87
N ARG A 319 22.85 10.03 -8.58
CA ARG A 319 23.83 10.39 -7.53
C ARG A 319 24.99 9.40 -7.47
N ALA A 320 24.70 8.10 -7.53
CA ALA A 320 25.73 7.05 -7.52
C ALA A 320 26.64 7.13 -8.76
N VAL A 321 26.07 7.31 -9.95
CA VAL A 321 26.83 7.47 -11.20
C VAL A 321 27.70 8.73 -11.18
N ALA A 322 27.20 9.84 -10.65
CA ALA A 322 27.96 11.09 -10.58
C ALA A 322 29.13 11.04 -9.57
N ALA A 323 29.07 10.15 -8.58
CA ALA A 323 30.08 9.98 -7.55
C ALA A 323 31.07 8.82 -7.83
N ARG A 324 30.83 8.01 -8.86
CA ARG A 324 31.70 6.92 -9.33
C ARG A 324 32.87 7.46 -10.15
#